data_AF-A0A0D0DNI9-F1
#
_entry.id   AF-A0A0D0DNI9-F1
#
_cell.length_a   1.000
_cell.length_b   1.000
_cell.length_c   1.000
_cell.angle_alpha   90.00
_cell.angle_beta   90.00
_cell.angle_gamma   90.00
#
_symmetry.space_group_name_H-M   'P 1'
#
loop_
_entity.id
_entity.type
_entity.pdbx_description
1 polymer ?
#
loop_
_entity_poly.entity_id
_entity_poly.type
_entity_poly.pdbx_seq_one_letter_code
_entity_poly.pdbx_strand_id
1 'polypeptide(L)'
;MTSPAVDHALFLWVKHMEEKVKHVTGAMLIAKQAKYEEKFNIPDDEHLEGDGWLLSFKHAYGIKEFRRHGKAGSVDLSAVDTEKAHLKIILANYAPKDRFNFDETSLFPLAPPNHGLAT
;
A
#
# COMPACT_ATOMS: atom_id res chain seq x y z
N MET A 1 -25.43 13.29 3.07
CA MET A 1 -25.10 12.12 3.92
C MET A 1 -25.03 10.94 2.98
N THR A 2 -23.92 10.21 2.90
CA THR A 2 -23.85 9.02 2.04
C THR A 2 -24.92 8.02 2.43
N SER A 3 -25.40 7.23 1.47
CA SER A 3 -26.24 6.07 1.77
C SER A 3 -25.45 5.07 2.62
N PRO A 4 -25.93 4.72 3.83
CA PRO A 4 -25.25 3.77 4.72
C PRO A 4 -24.98 2.40 4.06
N ALA A 5 -25.78 2.04 3.06
CA ALA A 5 -25.63 0.80 2.31
C ALA A 5 -24.37 0.80 1.41
N VAL A 6 -24.07 1.94 0.77
CA VAL A 6 -22.87 2.12 -0.06
C VAL A 6 -21.63 2.09 0.80
N ASP A 7 -21.63 2.84 1.90
CA ASP A 7 -20.50 2.91 2.83
C ASP A 7 -20.19 1.53 3.43
N HIS A 8 -21.21 0.77 3.83
CA HIS A 8 -21.03 -0.58 4.35
C HIS A 8 -20.50 -1.57 3.28
N ALA A 9 -21.02 -1.51 2.05
CA ALA A 9 -20.54 -2.36 0.96
C ALA A 9 -19.08 -2.03 0.58
N LEU A 10 -18.72 -0.74 0.61
CA LEU A 10 -17.37 -0.28 0.36
C LEU A 10 -16.39 -0.73 1.45
N PHE A 11 -16.81 -0.66 2.73
CA PHE A 11 -16.01 -1.16 3.85
C PHE A 11 -15.74 -2.67 3.75
N LEU A 12 -16.75 -3.47 3.42
CA LEU A 12 -16.58 -4.90 3.18
C LEU A 12 -15.60 -5.18 2.04
N TRP A 13 -15.64 -4.36 0.99
CA TRP A 13 -14.70 -4.46 -0.11
C TRP A 13 -13.26 -4.13 0.31
N VAL A 14 -13.06 -3.12 1.17
CA VAL A 14 -11.73 -2.80 1.73
C VAL A 14 -11.18 -3.97 2.52
N LYS A 15 -11.97 -4.55 3.45
CA LYS A 15 -11.55 -5.74 4.22
C LYS A 15 -11.14 -6.91 3.33
N HIS A 16 -11.91 -7.19 2.29
CA HIS A 16 -11.58 -8.26 1.34
C HIS A 16 -10.30 -7.99 0.54
N MET A 17 -9.96 -6.73 0.30
CA MET A 17 -8.72 -6.34 -0.38
C MET A 17 -7.50 -6.44 0.56
N GLU A 18 -7.68 -6.11 1.84
CA GLU A 18 -6.67 -6.28 2.89
C GLU A 18 -6.30 -7.75 3.10
N GLU A 19 -7.29 -8.65 3.17
CA GLU A 19 -7.08 -10.10 3.26
C GLU A 19 -6.27 -10.66 2.10
N LYS A 20 -6.41 -10.04 0.92
CA LYS A 20 -5.66 -10.42 -0.30
C LYS A 20 -4.28 -9.75 -0.40
N VAL A 21 -3.84 -9.03 0.64
CA VAL A 21 -2.60 -8.23 0.67
C VAL A 21 -2.52 -7.26 -0.51
N LYS A 22 -3.67 -6.82 -1.03
CA LYS A 22 -3.74 -5.87 -2.13
C LYS A 22 -3.85 -4.46 -1.59
N HIS A 23 -3.07 -3.58 -2.19
CA HIS A 23 -3.01 -2.18 -1.83
C HIS A 23 -4.30 -1.46 -2.23
N VAL A 24 -4.91 -0.74 -1.28
CA VAL A 24 -6.08 0.10 -1.53
C VAL A 24 -5.63 1.56 -1.43
N THR A 25 -5.85 2.35 -2.50
CA THR A 25 -5.56 3.79 -2.51
C THR A 25 -6.85 4.60 -2.48
N GLY A 26 -6.76 5.90 -2.16
CA GLY A 26 -7.92 6.80 -2.16
C GLY A 26 -8.65 6.85 -3.51
N ALA A 27 -7.89 6.88 -4.62
CA ALA A 27 -8.46 6.85 -5.96
C ALA A 27 -9.26 5.57 -6.26
N MET A 28 -8.82 4.42 -5.72
CA MET A 28 -9.56 3.17 -5.86
C MET A 28 -10.88 3.21 -5.08
N LEU A 29 -10.91 3.85 -3.91
CA LEU A 29 -12.13 4.01 -3.13
C LEU A 29 -13.15 4.90 -3.87
N ILE A 30 -12.73 6.04 -4.41
CA ILE A 30 -13.59 6.94 -5.19
C ILE A 30 -14.16 6.21 -6.42
N ALA A 31 -13.31 5.53 -7.18
CA ALA A 31 -13.77 4.77 -8.35
C ALA A 31 -14.70 3.60 -8.00
N LYS A 32 -14.54 3.03 -6.80
CA LYS A 32 -15.38 1.92 -6.32
C LYS A 32 -16.71 2.41 -5.76
N GLN A 33 -16.70 3.55 -5.07
CA GLN A 33 -17.89 4.25 -4.59
C GLN A 33 -18.82 4.57 -5.77
N ALA A 34 -18.33 5.22 -6.82
CA ALA A 34 -19.12 5.55 -8.01
C ALA A 34 -19.79 4.30 -8.63
N LYS A 35 -19.06 3.17 -8.68
CA LYS A 35 -19.61 1.88 -9.14
C LYS A 35 -20.67 1.29 -8.22
N TYR A 36 -20.61 1.58 -6.92
CA TYR A 36 -21.64 1.14 -5.98
C TYR A 36 -22.84 2.06 -6.05
N GLU A 37 -22.66 3.38 -6.11
CA GLU A 37 -23.74 4.34 -6.27
C GLU A 37 -24.58 4.06 -7.53
N GLU A 38 -23.94 3.76 -8.67
CA GLU A 38 -24.62 3.29 -9.89
C GLU A 38 -25.42 2.01 -9.65
N LYS A 39 -24.84 1.02 -8.95
CA LYS A 39 -25.50 -0.27 -8.67
C LYS A 39 -26.66 -0.16 -7.69
N PHE A 40 -26.60 0.79 -6.77
CA PHE A 40 -27.66 1.06 -5.81
C PHE A 40 -28.71 2.04 -6.36
N ASN A 41 -28.58 2.48 -7.62
CA ASN A 41 -29.44 3.48 -8.26
C ASN A 41 -29.57 4.76 -7.43
N ILE A 42 -28.45 5.24 -6.88
CA ILE A 42 -28.43 6.52 -6.15
C ILE A 42 -28.56 7.66 -7.16
N PRO A 43 -29.42 8.66 -6.92
CA PRO A 43 -29.53 9.83 -7.79
C PRO A 43 -28.23 10.63 -7.85
N ASP A 44 -27.89 11.17 -9.02
CA ASP A 44 -26.66 11.96 -9.21
C ASP A 44 -26.56 13.17 -8.27
N ASP A 45 -27.70 13.69 -7.83
CA ASP A 45 -27.86 14.79 -6.88
C ASP A 45 -27.50 14.42 -5.42
N GLU A 46 -27.41 13.13 -5.10
CA GLU A 46 -26.93 12.62 -3.80
C GLU A 46 -25.47 12.14 -3.84
N HIS A 47 -24.82 12.16 -5.01
CA HIS A 47 -23.41 11.80 -5.13
C HIS A 47 -22.54 12.78 -4.36
N LEU A 48 -21.75 12.23 -3.45
CA LEU A 48 -20.74 12.99 -2.72
C LEU A 48 -19.45 12.99 -3.52
N GLU A 49 -19.24 14.06 -4.28
CA GLU A 49 -17.99 14.30 -4.99
C GLU A 49 -16.94 14.97 -4.09
N GLY A 50 -15.74 14.39 -4.04
CA GLY A 50 -14.54 15.06 -3.53
C GLY A 50 -13.89 14.42 -2.31
N ASP A 51 -12.68 14.93 -2.00
CA ASP A 51 -11.80 14.42 -0.92
C ASP A 51 -12.42 14.53 0.48
N GLY A 52 -13.42 15.39 0.67
CA GLY A 52 -14.12 15.58 1.95
C GLY A 52 -14.87 14.34 2.41
N TRP A 53 -15.61 13.67 1.51
CA TRP A 53 -16.27 12.41 1.83
C TRP A 53 -15.26 11.32 2.14
N LEU A 54 -14.19 11.23 1.35
CA LEU A 54 -13.15 10.22 1.56
C LEU A 54 -12.52 10.35 2.95
N LEU A 55 -12.31 11.58 3.43
CA LEU A 55 -11.80 11.86 4.76
C LEU A 55 -12.81 11.42 5.85
N SER A 56 -14.09 11.74 5.68
CA SER A 56 -15.16 11.32 6.60
C SER A 56 -15.35 9.79 6.64
N PHE A 57 -15.31 9.12 5.49
CA PHE A 57 -15.40 7.66 5.39
C PHE A 57 -14.23 6.98 6.09
N LYS A 58 -12.99 7.45 5.82
CA LYS A 58 -11.79 6.96 6.51
C LYS A 58 -11.91 7.12 8.03
N HIS A 59 -12.35 8.29 8.49
CA HIS A 59 -12.54 8.55 9.91
C HIS A 59 -13.62 7.66 10.53
N ALA A 60 -14.76 7.48 9.87
CA ALA A 60 -15.89 6.69 10.36
C ALA A 60 -15.56 5.19 10.50
N TYR A 61 -14.77 4.64 9.57
CA TYR A 61 -14.39 3.24 9.55
C TYR A 61 -12.99 2.96 10.12
N GLY A 62 -12.32 3.99 10.66
CA GLY A 62 -10.98 3.87 11.25
C GLY A 62 -9.86 3.60 10.25
N ILE A 63 -10.10 3.76 8.95
CA ILE A 63 -9.12 3.49 7.88
C ILE A 63 -8.04 4.58 7.90
N LYS A 64 -6.78 4.18 8.09
CA LYS A 64 -5.62 5.07 8.11
C LYS A 64 -4.74 4.85 6.88
N GLU A 65 -4.04 5.91 6.50
CA GLU A 65 -2.98 5.78 5.51
C GLU A 65 -1.72 5.26 6.19
N PHE A 66 -1.31 4.06 5.80
CA PHE A 66 -0.07 3.45 6.24
C PHE A 66 0.97 3.57 5.15
N ARG A 67 2.06 4.25 5.49
CA ARG A 67 3.30 4.19 4.72
C ARG A 67 3.96 2.86 5.03
N ARG A 68 3.93 1.92 4.08
CA ARG A 68 4.70 0.68 4.21
C ARG A 68 6.15 1.02 3.90
N HIS A 69 6.96 1.13 4.94
CA HIS A 69 8.41 1.07 4.76
C HIS A 69 8.74 -0.31 4.19
N GLY A 70 9.56 -0.37 3.15
CA GLY A 70 10.08 -1.65 2.64
C GLY A 70 10.76 -2.46 3.74
N LYS A 71 11.16 -3.70 3.43
CA LYS A 71 11.75 -4.67 4.38
C LYS A 71 12.83 -4.11 5.33
N ALA A 72 13.46 -2.98 5.00
CA ALA A 72 14.35 -2.20 5.85
C ALA A 72 13.90 -2.04 7.31
N GLY A 73 12.59 -1.98 7.60
CA GLY A 73 12.09 -1.84 8.97
C GLY A 73 12.19 -3.09 9.86
N SER A 74 12.43 -4.28 9.29
CA SER A 74 12.47 -5.57 10.02
C SER A 74 13.84 -6.24 10.00
N VAL A 75 14.89 -5.51 9.61
CA VAL A 75 16.23 -6.05 9.45
C VAL A 75 16.96 -6.07 10.79
N ASP A 76 17.42 -7.24 11.20
CA ASP A 76 18.35 -7.39 12.32
C ASP A 76 19.73 -6.84 11.92
N LEU A 77 20.07 -5.68 12.48
CA LEU A 77 21.32 -4.99 12.19
C LEU A 77 22.54 -5.82 12.62
N SER A 78 22.42 -6.65 13.66
CA SER A 78 23.53 -7.49 14.15
C SER A 78 23.83 -8.64 13.19
N ALA A 79 22.79 -9.26 12.63
CA ALA A 79 22.92 -10.27 11.59
C ALA A 79 23.49 -9.66 10.30
N VAL A 80 23.07 -8.44 9.94
CA VAL A 80 23.61 -7.72 8.78
C VAL A 80 25.10 -7.43 8.93
N ASP A 81 25.55 -6.96 10.09
CA ASP A 81 26.96 -6.64 10.30
C ASP A 81 27.84 -7.90 10.30
N THR A 82 27.32 -9.00 10.85
CA THR A 82 27.95 -10.33 10.74
C THR A 82 28.12 -10.74 9.28
N GLU A 83 27.05 -10.61 8.49
CA GLU A 83 27.08 -11.04 7.09
C GLU A 83 27.91 -10.12 6.20
N LYS A 84 27.98 -8.81 6.51
CA LYS A 84 28.94 -7.90 5.87
C LYS A 84 30.39 -8.32 6.12
N ALA A 85 30.72 -8.76 7.34
CA ALA A 85 32.07 -9.25 7.64
C ALA A 85 32.38 -10.53 6.86
N HIS A 86 31.42 -11.46 6.78
CA HIS A 86 31.53 -12.68 5.99
C HIS A 86 31.72 -12.39 4.49
N LEU A 87 30.90 -11.50 3.91
CA LEU A 87 31.00 -11.09 2.51
C LEU A 87 32.34 -10.44 2.17
N LYS A 88 32.94 -9.67 3.09
CA LYS A 88 34.28 -9.09 2.87
C LYS A 88 35.35 -10.17 2.66
N ILE A 89 35.25 -11.30 3.36
CA ILE A 89 36.17 -12.43 3.22
C ILE A 89 35.98 -13.08 1.85
N ILE A 90 34.73 -13.32 1.44
CA ILE A 90 34.41 -13.91 0.13
C ILE A 90 34.88 -13.00 -1.00
N LEU A 91 34.59 -11.70 -0.91
CA LEU A 91 34.94 -10.69 -1.91
C LEU A 91 36.45 -10.46 -2.03
N ALA A 92 37.26 -10.83 -1.02
CA ALA A 92 38.71 -10.76 -1.10
C ALA A 92 39.29 -11.76 -2.11
N ASN A 93 38.56 -12.82 -2.46
CA ASN A 93 38.97 -13.81 -3.46
C ASN A 93 38.71 -13.35 -4.90
N TYR A 94 38.02 -12.22 -5.09
CA TYR A 94 37.67 -11.68 -6.41
C TYR A 94 38.42 -10.37 -6.66
N ALA A 95 38.84 -10.16 -7.91
CA ALA A 95 39.48 -8.89 -8.28
C ALA A 95 38.45 -7.75 -8.17
N PRO A 96 38.89 -6.50 -7.90
CA PRO A 96 37.98 -5.37 -7.74
C PRO A 96 36.98 -5.16 -8.90
N LYS A 97 37.40 -5.49 -10.13
CA LYS A 97 36.58 -5.40 -11.35
C LYS A 97 35.45 -6.44 -11.42
N ASP A 98 35.55 -7.52 -10.63
CA ASP A 98 34.60 -8.64 -10.61
C ASP A 98 33.67 -8.57 -9.39
N ARG A 99 33.72 -7.47 -8.61
CA ARG A 99 32.85 -7.21 -7.45
C ARG A 99 31.70 -6.30 -7.88
N PHE A 100 30.63 -6.90 -8.38
CA PHE A 100 29.44 -6.17 -8.80
C PHE A 100 28.52 -5.88 -7.61
N ASN A 101 28.07 -4.63 -7.49
CA ASN A 101 26.97 -4.28 -6.59
C ASN A 101 25.65 -4.44 -7.35
N PHE A 102 24.99 -5.59 -7.18
CA PHE A 102 23.63 -5.78 -7.66
C PHE A 102 22.68 -5.32 -6.56
N ASP A 103 22.45 -4.01 -6.46
CA ASP A 103 21.44 -3.49 -5.55
C ASP A 103 20.04 -3.61 -6.15
N GLU A 104 19.03 -3.63 -5.29
CA GLU A 104 17.61 -3.67 -5.70
C GLU A 104 17.17 -2.40 -6.44
N THR A 105 18.06 -1.42 -6.68
CA THR A 105 17.74 -0.16 -7.37
C THR A 105 17.24 -0.43 -8.79
N SER A 106 17.73 -1.48 -9.45
CA SER A 106 17.23 -1.90 -10.78
C SER A 106 15.77 -2.38 -10.78
N LEU A 107 15.24 -2.79 -9.62
CA LEU A 107 13.85 -3.25 -9.45
C LEU A 107 12.91 -2.16 -8.91
N PHE A 108 13.44 -0.98 -8.58
CA PHE A 108 12.65 0.16 -8.12
C PHE A 108 11.48 0.54 -9.07
N PRO A 109 11.61 0.46 -10.41
CA PRO A 109 10.49 0.72 -11.32
C PRO A 109 9.33 -0.28 -11.22
N LEU A 110 9.56 -1.47 -10.67
CA LEU A 110 8.57 -2.53 -10.49
C LEU A 110 8.02 -2.57 -9.06
N ALA A 111 8.52 -1.71 -8.17
CA ALA A 111 8.09 -1.68 -6.79
C ALA A 111 6.64 -1.19 -6.68
N PRO A 112 5.77 -1.89 -5.92
CA PRO A 112 4.42 -1.41 -5.67
C PRO A 112 4.44 -0.07 -4.93
N PRO A 113 3.40 0.77 -5.08
CA PRO A 113 3.33 2.07 -4.42
C PRO A 113 3.51 1.96 -2.90
N ASN A 114 4.29 2.89 -2.33
CA ASN A 114 4.67 2.87 -0.90
C ASN A 114 3.56 3.34 0.07
N HIS A 115 2.36 3.69 -0.44
CA HIS A 115 1.34 4.47 0.28
C HIS A 115 -0.06 3.85 0.20
N GLY A 116 -0.47 3.09 1.21
CA GLY A 116 -1.73 2.33 1.17
C GLY A 116 -2.65 2.65 2.32
N LEU A 117 -3.95 2.53 2.09
CA LEU A 117 -4.98 2.60 3.12
C LEU A 117 -5.17 1.22 3.73
N ALA A 118 -5.14 1.15 5.06
CA ALA A 118 -5.44 -0.05 5.83
C ALA A 118 -6.20 0.33 7.11
N THR A 119 -6.91 -0.62 7.70
CA THR A 119 -7.76 -0.47 8.89
C THR A 119 -6.99 -0.77 10.17
#